data_AF-A0A7J9BNQ0-F1
#
_entry.id   AF-A0A7J9BNQ0-F1
#
_cell.length_a   1.000
_cell.length_b   1.000
_cell.length_c   1.000
_cell.angle_alpha   90.00
_cell.angle_beta   90.00
_cell.angle_gamma   90.00
#
_symmetry.space_group_name_H-M   'P 1'
#
loop_
_entity.id
_entity.type
_entity.pdbx_description
1 polymer ?
#
loop_
_entity_poly.entity_id
_entity_poly.type
_entity_poly.pdbx_seq_one_letter_code
_entity_poly.pdbx_strand_id
1 'polypeptide(L)'
;MEETEKPIEVLAMEALGKGYDITGDFRLKYAKGTRLLVLDETNKRDIVFPGAASFTMKEVSQDIRLDKGDRIRFKSDVLEFNQMSELLNQKSSIQGKVPSGYLNSIFDLSGNWLHDAADTKTLAFDGYFISLYYLHLTASPLVLNDRVKKSVPPHWDPAALSR
;
A
#
# COMPACT_ATOMS: atom_id res chain seq x y z
N MET A 1 26.69 10.98 -11.74
CA MET A 1 25.54 10.72 -12.62
C MET A 1 24.34 11.16 -11.83
N GLU A 2 23.67 12.25 -12.23
CA GLU A 2 22.37 12.60 -11.64
C GLU A 2 21.42 11.44 -11.93
N GLU A 3 20.96 10.75 -10.89
CA GLU A 3 19.80 9.86 -11.02
C GLU A 3 18.62 10.75 -11.40
N THR A 4 18.22 10.69 -12.66
CA THR A 4 16.98 11.32 -13.11
C THR A 4 15.84 10.69 -12.32
N GLU A 5 15.22 11.50 -11.45
CA GLU A 5 14.13 11.08 -10.60
C GLU A 5 13.00 10.50 -11.47
N LYS A 6 12.64 9.23 -11.23
CA LYS A 6 11.61 8.56 -12.01
C LYS A 6 10.27 9.30 -11.84
N PRO A 7 9.46 9.46 -12.90
CA PRO A 7 8.11 10.01 -12.77
C PRO A 7 7.26 9.22 -11.78
N ILE A 8 6.39 9.92 -11.05
CA ILE A 8 5.55 9.29 -10.01
C ILE A 8 4.63 8.22 -10.59
N GLU A 9 4.18 8.37 -11.84
CA GLU A 9 3.38 7.41 -12.57
C GLU A 9 4.13 6.07 -12.74
N VAL A 10 5.43 6.14 -13.06
CA VAL A 10 6.30 4.97 -13.22
C VAL A 10 6.51 4.29 -11.86
N LEU A 11 6.78 5.07 -10.82
CA LEU A 11 6.94 4.53 -9.47
C LEU A 11 5.65 3.85 -8.96
N ALA A 12 4.49 4.45 -9.22
CA ALA A 12 3.20 3.88 -8.86
C ALA A 12 2.92 2.56 -9.61
N MET A 13 3.24 2.51 -10.91
CA MET A 13 3.12 1.29 -11.72
C MET A 13 4.05 0.17 -11.23
N GLU A 14 5.29 0.51 -10.90
CA GLU A 14 6.27 -0.44 -10.38
C GLU A 14 5.89 -0.96 -8.99
N ALA A 15 5.10 -0.20 -8.21
CA ALA A 15 4.65 -0.60 -6.88
C ALA A 15 3.53 -1.66 -6.91
N LEU A 16 2.74 -1.74 -8.00
CA LEU A 16 1.68 -2.73 -8.11
C LEU A 16 2.21 -4.17 -7.99
N GLY A 17 1.61 -4.90 -7.06
CA GLY A 17 1.96 -6.29 -6.76
C GLY A 17 3.25 -6.47 -5.97
N LYS A 18 3.87 -5.40 -5.44
CA LYS A 18 4.93 -5.50 -4.42
C LYS A 18 4.35 -5.67 -3.02
N GLY A 19 5.20 -6.12 -2.09
CA GLY A 19 4.88 -6.14 -0.67
C GLY A 19 5.07 -4.76 -0.02
N TYR A 20 4.36 -4.52 1.08
CA TYR A 20 4.53 -3.33 1.91
C TYR A 20 4.90 -3.71 3.33
N ASP A 21 5.62 -2.82 4.00
CA ASP A 21 5.88 -2.94 5.43
C ASP A 21 4.73 -2.37 6.23
N ILE A 22 3.95 -3.24 6.87
CA ILE A 22 2.80 -2.86 7.68
C ILE A 22 3.18 -2.01 8.91
N THR A 23 4.43 -2.12 9.38
CA THR A 23 4.94 -1.31 10.49
C THR A 23 5.39 0.08 10.04
N GLY A 24 5.56 0.27 8.72
CA GLY A 24 5.70 1.55 8.06
C GLY A 24 4.36 2.06 7.51
N ASP A 25 4.41 2.80 6.42
CA ASP A 25 3.22 3.36 5.77
C ASP A 25 2.92 2.59 4.45
N PHE A 26 1.77 2.87 3.85
CA PHE A 26 1.38 2.36 2.54
C PHE A 26 1.76 3.30 1.38
N ARG A 27 2.37 4.46 1.66
CA ARG A 27 2.95 5.34 0.63
C ARG A 27 3.97 4.60 -0.25
N LEU A 28 4.09 5.00 -1.51
CA LEU A 28 4.93 4.33 -2.53
C LEU A 28 6.38 4.05 -2.09
N LYS A 29 6.98 4.95 -1.29
CA LYS A 29 8.35 4.78 -0.76
C LYS A 29 8.53 3.57 0.17
N TYR A 30 7.45 3.00 0.69
CA TYR A 30 7.46 1.82 1.56
C TYR A 30 7.15 0.52 0.80
N ALA A 31 6.95 0.58 -0.53
CA ALA A 31 6.86 -0.62 -1.35
C ALA A 31 8.23 -1.32 -1.36
N LYS A 32 8.26 -2.58 -0.92
CA LYS A 32 9.50 -3.34 -0.71
C LYS A 32 9.75 -4.36 -1.80
N GLY A 33 11.04 -4.56 -2.06
CA GLY A 33 11.55 -5.65 -2.88
C GLY A 33 11.06 -5.62 -4.32
N THR A 34 10.92 -6.82 -4.87
CA THR A 34 10.49 -7.04 -6.25
C THR A 34 9.03 -7.47 -6.30
N ARG A 35 8.39 -7.34 -7.46
CA ARG A 35 6.97 -7.69 -7.63
C ARG A 35 6.73 -9.15 -7.22
N LEU A 36 5.77 -9.36 -6.33
CA LEU A 36 5.39 -10.66 -5.79
C LEU A 36 4.40 -11.39 -6.71
N LEU A 37 3.62 -10.62 -7.48
CA LEU A 37 2.58 -11.12 -8.37
C LEU A 37 3.07 -11.27 -9.81
N VAL A 38 2.54 -12.28 -10.50
CA VAL A 38 2.70 -12.49 -11.95
C VAL A 38 1.70 -11.59 -12.67
N LEU A 39 2.14 -10.93 -13.73
CA LEU A 39 1.30 -10.17 -14.66
C LEU A 39 1.41 -10.77 -16.05
N ASP A 40 0.39 -10.54 -16.88
CA ASP A 40 0.45 -10.85 -18.30
C ASP A 40 1.51 -10.00 -19.02
N GLU A 41 2.55 -10.66 -19.52
CA GLU A 41 3.64 -10.04 -20.29
C GLU A 41 3.40 -10.05 -21.81
N THR A 42 2.37 -10.76 -22.26
CA THR A 42 2.04 -10.94 -23.69
C THR A 42 1.04 -9.88 -24.15
N ASN A 43 -0.05 -9.71 -23.40
CA ASN A 43 -1.10 -8.77 -23.77
C ASN A 43 -0.87 -7.43 -23.08
N LYS A 44 -0.38 -6.47 -23.87
CA LYS A 44 0.01 -5.15 -23.41
C LYS A 44 -0.71 -4.05 -24.18
N ARG A 45 -0.83 -2.90 -23.55
CA ARG A 45 -1.44 -1.68 -24.12
C ARG A 45 -0.78 -0.43 -23.55
N ASP A 46 -0.94 0.66 -24.28
CA ASP A 46 -0.57 1.97 -23.78
C ASP A 46 -1.70 2.54 -22.91
N ILE A 47 -1.34 3.20 -21.81
CA ILE A 47 -2.29 3.85 -20.89
C ILE A 47 -1.94 5.34 -20.77
N VAL A 48 -2.93 6.19 -20.95
CA VAL A 48 -2.80 7.65 -20.82
C VAL A 48 -3.29 8.08 -19.44
N PHE A 49 -2.45 8.82 -18.71
CA PHE A 49 -2.77 9.31 -17.37
C PHE A 49 -3.58 10.62 -17.42
N PRO A 50 -4.65 10.76 -16.62
CA PRO A 50 -5.44 11.98 -16.58
C PRO A 50 -4.71 13.11 -15.84
N GLY A 51 -4.82 14.34 -16.35
CA GLY A 51 -4.46 15.57 -15.63
C GLY A 51 -2.99 16.01 -15.66
N ALA A 52 -2.05 15.13 -16.00
CA ALA A 52 -0.63 15.45 -16.10
C ALA A 52 -0.15 15.38 -17.56
N ALA A 53 -0.12 16.52 -18.26
CA ALA A 53 0.57 16.72 -19.55
C ALA A 53 0.49 15.58 -20.59
N SER A 54 -0.62 14.83 -20.63
CA SER A 54 -0.80 13.62 -21.45
C SER A 54 0.34 12.59 -21.31
N PHE A 55 0.81 12.32 -20.09
CA PHE A 55 1.77 11.24 -19.85
C PHE A 55 1.16 9.91 -20.31
N THR A 56 1.87 9.22 -21.20
CA THR A 56 1.47 7.92 -21.74
C THR A 56 2.50 6.89 -21.33
N MET A 57 2.05 5.90 -20.56
CA MET A 57 2.86 4.74 -20.24
C MET A 57 2.65 3.67 -21.30
N LYS A 58 3.74 3.21 -21.91
CA LYS A 58 3.69 2.22 -22.97
C LYS A 58 3.79 0.80 -22.41
N GLU A 59 3.31 -0.16 -23.19
CA GLU A 59 3.55 -1.59 -22.95
C GLU A 59 3.07 -2.07 -21.55
N VAL A 60 1.98 -1.50 -21.05
CA VAL A 60 1.40 -1.85 -19.75
C VAL A 60 0.58 -3.12 -19.90
N SER A 61 0.78 -4.07 -18.98
CA SER A 61 -0.04 -5.30 -18.91
C SER A 61 -1.53 -4.99 -18.86
N GLN A 62 -2.34 -5.77 -19.58
CA GLN A 62 -3.80 -5.64 -19.54
C GLN A 62 -4.41 -5.87 -18.15
N ASP A 63 -3.67 -6.58 -17.26
CA ASP A 63 -4.05 -6.85 -15.88
C ASP A 63 -4.00 -5.60 -14.99
N ILE A 64 -3.51 -4.48 -15.51
CA ILE A 64 -3.47 -3.21 -14.81
C ILE A 64 -4.53 -2.29 -15.40
N ARG A 65 -5.34 -1.75 -14.49
CA ARG A 65 -6.36 -0.76 -14.82
C ARG A 65 -6.03 0.57 -14.17
N LEU A 66 -6.27 1.63 -14.93
CA LEU A 66 -6.23 3.01 -14.49
C LEU A 66 -7.67 3.53 -14.47
N ASP A 67 -8.14 3.89 -13.29
CA ASP A 67 -9.43 4.54 -13.10
C ASP A 67 -9.25 5.99 -12.67
N LYS A 68 -10.29 6.79 -12.89
CA LYS A 68 -10.35 8.18 -12.44
C LYS A 68 -10.26 8.21 -10.92
N GLY A 69 -9.48 9.15 -10.38
CA GLY A 69 -9.44 9.40 -8.96
C GLY A 69 -10.69 10.12 -8.47
N ASP A 70 -10.74 10.35 -7.17
CA ASP A 70 -11.86 11.01 -6.52
C ASP A 70 -11.42 12.06 -5.50
N ARG A 71 -12.42 12.66 -4.86
CA ARG A 71 -12.25 13.65 -3.81
C ARG A 71 -13.16 13.25 -2.67
N ILE A 72 -12.59 12.71 -1.61
CA ILE A 72 -13.35 12.19 -0.48
C ILE A 72 -12.92 12.90 0.80
N ARG A 73 -13.90 13.33 1.59
CA ARG A 73 -13.69 13.73 2.97
C ARG A 73 -13.88 12.51 3.86
N PHE A 74 -12.88 12.20 4.67
CA PHE A 74 -12.99 11.19 5.72
C PHE A 74 -12.95 11.86 7.08
N LYS A 75 -13.89 11.49 7.93
CA LYS A 75 -13.97 11.94 9.31
C LYS A 75 -14.21 10.74 10.20
N SER A 76 -13.54 10.69 11.35
CA SER A 76 -13.83 9.73 12.41
C SER A 76 -14.66 10.37 13.53
N ASP A 77 -15.24 9.52 14.37
CA ASP A 77 -15.62 9.92 15.71
C ASP A 77 -14.37 10.12 16.59
N VAL A 78 -14.60 10.52 17.85
CA VAL A 78 -13.56 10.53 18.89
C VAL A 78 -13.44 9.12 19.44
N LEU A 79 -12.32 8.47 19.18
CA LEU A 79 -12.09 7.05 19.46
C LEU A 79 -10.90 6.87 20.41
N GLU A 80 -10.94 5.81 21.21
CA GLU A 80 -9.78 5.34 21.97
C GLU A 80 -8.70 4.78 21.02
N PHE A 81 -7.45 4.71 21.47
CA PHE A 81 -6.31 4.30 20.65
C PHE A 81 -6.55 2.99 19.87
N ASN A 82 -7.00 1.93 20.55
CA ASN A 82 -7.22 0.63 19.93
C ASN A 82 -8.36 0.64 18.90
N GLN A 83 -9.41 1.43 19.15
CA GLN A 83 -10.54 1.57 18.23
C GLN A 83 -10.11 2.31 16.96
N MET A 84 -9.32 3.38 17.11
CA MET A 84 -8.74 4.09 15.96
C MET A 84 -7.78 3.19 15.16
N SER A 85 -6.94 2.41 15.85
CA SER A 85 -6.06 1.43 15.22
C SER A 85 -6.85 0.42 14.38
N GLU A 86 -7.92 -0.15 14.93
CA GLU A 86 -8.77 -1.10 14.23
C GLU A 86 -9.48 -0.45 13.03
N LEU A 87 -10.01 0.77 13.21
CA LEU A 87 -10.66 1.52 12.13
C LEU A 87 -9.71 1.73 10.94
N LEU A 88 -8.48 2.18 11.18
CA LEU A 88 -7.51 2.44 10.11
C LEU A 88 -7.01 1.14 9.46
N ASN A 89 -6.83 0.06 10.23
CA ASN A 89 -6.48 -1.24 9.67
C ASN A 89 -7.56 -1.77 8.73
N GLN A 90 -8.83 -1.67 9.14
CA GLN A 90 -9.97 -2.08 8.30
C GLN A 90 -10.05 -1.25 7.01
N LYS A 91 -9.76 0.06 7.08
CA LYS A 91 -9.65 0.91 5.87
C LYS A 91 -8.55 0.45 4.92
N SER A 92 -7.49 -0.16 5.44
CA SER A 92 -6.42 -0.81 4.67
C SER A 92 -6.67 -2.29 4.36
N SER A 93 -7.91 -2.79 4.53
CA SER A 93 -8.29 -4.21 4.33
C SER A 93 -7.48 -5.20 5.19
N ILE A 94 -6.99 -4.75 6.33
CA ILE A 94 -6.25 -5.55 7.32
C ILE A 94 -7.17 -5.80 8.51
N GLN A 95 -7.16 -7.03 9.01
CA GLN A 95 -7.91 -7.41 10.21
C GLN A 95 -7.05 -7.23 11.47
N GLY A 96 -7.71 -6.91 12.59
CA GLY A 96 -7.11 -6.88 13.91
C GLY A 96 -6.73 -5.49 14.42
N LYS A 97 -6.24 -5.49 15.67
CA LYS A 97 -6.04 -4.30 16.50
C LYS A 97 -4.59 -3.83 16.66
N VAL A 98 -3.64 -4.49 15.98
CA VAL A 98 -2.23 -4.11 16.06
C VAL A 98 -2.03 -2.82 15.26
N PRO A 99 -1.49 -1.75 15.87
CA PRO A 99 -1.32 -0.49 15.17
C PRO A 99 -0.35 -0.63 14.00
N SER A 100 -0.81 -0.22 12.82
CA SER A 100 0.00 -0.11 11.63
C SER A 100 0.82 1.18 11.65
N GLY A 101 1.92 1.24 10.91
CA GLY A 101 2.65 2.50 10.78
C GLY A 101 1.88 3.58 10.02
N TYR A 102 0.77 3.22 9.37
CA TYR A 102 -0.20 4.19 8.85
C TYR A 102 -0.89 4.98 9.96
N LEU A 103 -1.32 4.31 11.05
CA LEU A 103 -1.80 5.01 12.26
C LEU A 103 -0.72 5.95 12.79
N ASN A 104 0.51 5.45 12.92
CA ASN A 104 1.62 6.24 13.43
C ASN A 104 1.89 7.47 12.56
N SER A 105 1.82 7.31 11.24
CA SER A 105 2.06 8.40 10.29
C SER A 105 0.95 9.47 10.30
N ILE A 106 -0.30 9.10 10.55
CA ILE A 106 -1.42 10.05 10.62
C ILE A 106 -1.36 10.90 11.89
N PHE A 107 -1.03 10.28 13.02
CA PHE A 107 -1.09 10.93 14.34
C PHE A 107 0.29 11.33 14.90
N ASP A 108 1.34 11.18 14.11
CA ASP A 108 2.73 11.46 14.49
C ASP A 108 3.17 10.70 15.75
N LEU A 109 2.80 9.41 15.81
CA LEU A 109 3.13 8.53 16.94
C LEU A 109 4.53 7.92 16.78
N SER A 110 5.14 7.53 17.90
CA SER A 110 6.50 6.98 17.92
C SER A 110 6.61 5.58 17.31
N GLY A 111 5.51 4.82 17.30
CA GLY A 111 5.47 3.41 16.94
C GLY A 111 5.76 2.47 18.11
N ASN A 112 6.08 3.01 19.29
CA ASN A 112 6.07 2.25 20.53
C ASN A 112 4.64 2.19 21.07
N TRP A 113 3.87 1.25 20.50
CA TRP A 113 2.42 1.18 20.71
C TRP A 113 1.99 1.16 22.18
N LEU A 114 2.80 0.59 23.08
CA LEU A 114 2.44 0.51 24.50
C LEU A 114 2.44 1.90 25.16
N HIS A 115 3.48 2.69 24.88
CA HIS A 115 3.57 4.07 25.40
C HIS A 115 2.62 5.00 24.65
N ASP A 116 2.57 4.89 23.32
CA ASP A 116 1.66 5.69 22.50
C ASP A 116 0.20 5.49 22.95
N ALA A 117 -0.21 4.26 23.25
CA ALA A 117 -1.56 3.97 23.75
C ALA A 117 -1.82 4.47 25.18
N ALA A 118 -0.80 4.47 26.04
CA ALA A 118 -0.93 4.96 27.42
C ALA A 118 -1.03 6.49 27.48
N ASP A 119 -0.28 7.18 26.62
CA ASP A 119 -0.22 8.65 26.56
C ASP A 119 -1.39 9.24 25.75
N THR A 120 -2.01 8.43 24.89
CA THR A 120 -3.13 8.84 24.05
C THR A 120 -4.46 8.58 24.75
N LYS A 121 -5.15 9.65 25.15
CA LYS A 121 -6.52 9.55 25.68
C LYS A 121 -7.53 9.21 24.57
N THR A 122 -7.57 10.02 23.53
CA THR A 122 -8.52 9.85 22.41
C THR A 122 -7.91 10.40 21.13
N LEU A 123 -8.30 9.83 20.00
CA LEU A 123 -7.91 10.24 18.66
C LEU A 123 -9.15 10.57 17.83
N ALA A 124 -9.01 11.57 16.97
CA ALA A 124 -9.99 11.88 15.93
C ALA A 124 -9.27 12.48 14.72
N PHE A 125 -9.77 12.22 13.52
CA PHE A 125 -9.26 12.86 12.32
C PHE A 125 -10.41 13.36 11.43
N ASP A 126 -10.14 14.44 10.72
CA ASP A 126 -11.00 15.00 9.68
C ASP A 126 -10.10 15.47 8.54
N GLY A 127 -10.13 14.74 7.43
CA GLY A 127 -9.21 14.93 6.32
C GLY A 127 -9.92 14.93 4.97
N TYR A 128 -9.40 15.74 4.05
CA TYR A 128 -9.85 15.77 2.66
C TYR A 128 -8.78 15.14 1.77
N PHE A 129 -9.12 14.04 1.11
CA PHE A 129 -8.22 13.24 0.29
C PHE A 129 -8.57 13.47 -1.17
N ILE A 130 -7.56 13.84 -1.96
CA ILE A 130 -7.69 14.06 -3.39
C ILE A 130 -6.83 13.03 -4.09
N SER A 131 -7.46 12.00 -4.63
CA SER A 131 -6.82 11.01 -5.47
C SER A 131 -6.89 11.49 -6.92
N LEU A 132 -5.74 11.55 -7.61
CA LEU A 132 -5.71 11.94 -9.03
C LEU A 132 -6.20 10.81 -9.94
N TYR A 133 -5.80 9.58 -9.61
CA TYR A 133 -6.16 8.36 -10.31
C TYR A 133 -5.96 7.15 -9.40
N TYR A 134 -6.59 6.03 -9.77
CA TYR A 134 -6.40 4.74 -9.13
C TYR A 134 -5.75 3.77 -10.09
N LEU A 135 -4.62 3.20 -9.68
CA LEU A 135 -3.99 2.07 -10.34
C LEU A 135 -4.30 0.81 -9.52
N HIS A 136 -4.86 -0.21 -10.15
CA HIS A 136 -5.11 -1.48 -9.48
C HIS A 136 -4.96 -2.67 -10.42
N LEU A 137 -4.68 -3.81 -9.81
CA LEU A 137 -4.59 -5.10 -10.49
C LEU A 137 -5.97 -5.70 -10.64
N THR A 138 -6.31 -6.10 -11.87
CA THR A 138 -7.58 -6.75 -12.23
C THR A 138 -7.43 -8.24 -12.53
N ALA A 139 -6.20 -8.77 -12.51
CA ALA A 139 -5.97 -10.20 -12.65
C ALA A 139 -6.74 -10.98 -11.58
N SER A 140 -7.50 -11.98 -12.01
CA SER A 140 -8.28 -12.83 -11.13
C SER A 140 -8.22 -14.29 -11.61
N PRO A 141 -7.64 -15.22 -10.82
CA PRO A 141 -7.02 -14.98 -9.51
C PRO A 141 -5.66 -14.25 -9.62
N LEU A 142 -5.26 -13.56 -8.55
CA LEU A 142 -3.89 -13.06 -8.42
C LEU A 142 -2.94 -14.25 -8.19
N VAL A 143 -1.88 -14.35 -8.99
CA VAL A 143 -0.91 -15.46 -8.93
C VAL A 143 0.41 -14.96 -8.37
N LEU A 144 0.89 -15.60 -7.30
CA LEU A 144 2.24 -15.34 -6.77
C LEU A 144 3.31 -15.90 -7.72
N ASN A 145 4.43 -15.17 -7.82
CA ASN A 145 5.61 -15.65 -8.50
C ASN A 145 6.16 -16.91 -7.78
N ASP A 146 6.65 -17.88 -8.55
CA ASP A 146 7.11 -19.16 -7.98
C ASP A 146 8.28 -19.00 -7.01
N ARG A 147 9.12 -17.97 -7.16
CA ARG A 147 10.16 -17.66 -6.17
C ARG A 147 9.58 -17.36 -4.79
N VAL A 148 8.43 -16.68 -4.75
CA VAL A 148 7.75 -16.30 -3.51
C VAL A 148 7.12 -17.53 -2.89
N LYS A 149 6.43 -18.35 -3.68
CA LYS A 149 5.86 -19.62 -3.21
C LYS A 149 6.94 -20.53 -2.59
N LYS A 150 8.11 -20.62 -3.23
CA LYS A 150 9.25 -21.41 -2.73
C LYS A 150 9.92 -20.82 -1.49
N SER A 151 9.80 -19.51 -1.25
CA SER A 151 10.35 -18.86 -0.05
C SER A 151 9.48 -19.04 1.19
N VAL A 152 8.21 -19.40 1.02
CA VAL A 152 7.31 -19.66 2.15
C VAL A 152 7.55 -21.09 2.63
N PRO A 153 7.96 -21.31 3.89
CA PRO A 153 8.14 -22.65 4.40
C PRO A 153 6.79 -23.36 4.50
N PRO A 154 6.76 -24.69 4.29
CA PRO A 154 5.53 -25.46 4.37
C PRO A 154 4.95 -25.56 5.78
N HIS A 155 5.75 -25.27 6.81
CA HIS A 155 5.34 -25.26 8.21
C HIS A 155 6.01 -24.10 8.97
N TRP A 156 5.33 -23.63 10.02
CA TRP A 156 5.87 -22.61 10.91
C TRP A 156 6.83 -23.25 11.92
N ASP A 157 8.12 -23.21 11.62
CA ASP A 157 9.19 -23.58 12.56
C ASP A 157 9.95 -22.31 12.98
N PRO A 158 9.66 -21.73 14.16
CA PRO A 158 10.31 -20.50 14.63
C PRO A 158 11.83 -20.59 14.67
N ALA A 159 12.40 -21.75 15.05
CA ALA A 159 13.84 -21.91 15.20
C ALA A 159 14.58 -21.96 13.86
N ALA A 160 13.91 -22.46 12.81
CA ALA A 160 14.42 -22.41 11.45
C ALA A 160 14.23 -21.01 10.81
N LEU A 161 13.19 -20.28 11.21
CA LEU A 161 12.84 -18.94 10.68
C LEU A 161 13.61 -17.79 11.32
N SER A 162 14.16 -17.97 12.52
CA SER A 162 14.83 -16.91 13.27
C SER A 162 16.33 -16.75 12.98
N ARG A 163 16.84 -17.37 11.89
CA ARG A 163 18.28 -17.35 11.54
C ARG A 163 18.60 -16.37 10.43
#